data_AF-A0A550HPS5-F1
#
_entry.id   AF-A0A550HPS5-F1
#
_cell.length_a   1.000
_cell.length_b   1.000
_cell.length_c   1.000
_cell.angle_alpha   90.00
_cell.angle_beta   90.00
_cell.angle_gamma   90.00
#
_symmetry.space_group_name_H-M   'P 1'
#
loop_
_entity.id
_entity.type
_entity.pdbx_description
1 polymer ?
#
loop_
_entity_poly.entity_id
_entity_poly.type
_entity_poly.pdbx_seq_one_letter_code
_entity_poly.pdbx_strand_id
1 'polypeptide(L)'
;MPAIRRGLAHPEALVREQCCRLLDHLLVTEALDDLIAMLGDPSPQVRIAAVHALACDRCKSDACRPDRAVVLPLGIQLLSRDPDAQVRNFAAELVGLSVHTHTEAVAALVRARDDDPSPAVRKKAGWYAPGGPIHRRTAPRPARRPR
;
A
#
# COMPACT_ATOMS: atom_id res chain seq x y z
N MET A 1 14.94 -0.91 -17.72
CA MET A 1 13.80 -1.76 -17.30
C MET A 1 14.11 -3.25 -17.21
N PRO A 2 14.61 -3.96 -18.24
CA PRO A 2 14.76 -5.43 -18.16
C PRO A 2 15.67 -5.93 -17.05
N ALA A 3 16.76 -5.20 -16.74
CA ALA A 3 17.68 -5.56 -15.66
C ALA A 3 17.04 -5.44 -14.26
N ILE A 4 16.21 -4.42 -14.04
CA ILE A 4 15.51 -4.20 -12.75
C ILE A 4 14.49 -5.31 -12.52
N ARG A 5 13.70 -5.65 -13.56
CA ARG A 5 12.73 -6.75 -13.50
C ARG A 5 13.41 -8.10 -13.24
N ARG A 6 14.54 -8.40 -13.88
CA ARG A 6 15.35 -9.60 -13.56
C ARG A 6 15.84 -9.61 -12.12
N GLY A 7 16.18 -8.44 -11.56
CA GLY A 7 16.61 -8.32 -10.17
C GLY A 7 15.52 -8.69 -9.16
N LEU A 8 14.24 -8.65 -9.52
CA LEU A 8 13.14 -9.12 -8.67
C LEU A 8 13.15 -10.64 -8.45
N ALA A 9 13.83 -11.40 -9.30
CA ALA A 9 14.01 -12.85 -9.13
C ALA A 9 15.36 -13.21 -8.48
N HIS A 10 16.13 -12.22 -8.03
CA HIS A 10 17.47 -12.45 -7.49
C HIS A 10 17.41 -13.19 -6.13
N PRO A 11 18.32 -14.15 -5.85
CA PRO A 11 18.31 -14.90 -4.59
C PRO A 11 18.48 -14.01 -3.34
N GLU A 12 19.31 -12.98 -3.44
CA GLU A 12 19.52 -12.00 -2.37
C GLU A 12 18.31 -11.07 -2.20
N ALA A 13 17.75 -11.00 -0.99
CA ALA A 13 16.57 -10.20 -0.67
C ALA A 13 16.85 -8.70 -0.83
N LEU A 14 18.06 -8.25 -0.47
CA LEU A 14 18.44 -6.85 -0.61
C LEU A 14 18.36 -6.40 -2.08
N VAL A 15 18.76 -7.25 -3.03
CA VAL A 15 18.67 -6.93 -4.47
C VAL A 15 17.21 -6.77 -4.88
N ARG A 16 16.34 -7.71 -4.49
CA ARG A 16 14.90 -7.63 -4.79
C ARG A 16 14.26 -6.38 -4.20
N GLU A 17 14.62 -6.03 -2.96
CA GLU A 17 14.16 -4.83 -2.28
C GLU A 17 14.57 -3.56 -3.04
N GLN A 18 15.86 -3.43 -3.40
CA GLN A 18 16.32 -2.28 -4.16
C GLN A 18 15.67 -2.19 -5.54
N CYS A 19 15.41 -3.32 -6.19
CA CYS A 19 14.66 -3.34 -7.44
C CYS A 19 13.21 -2.85 -7.26
N CYS A 20 12.52 -3.22 -6.17
CA CYS A 20 11.20 -2.67 -5.86
C CYS A 20 11.24 -1.16 -5.66
N ARG A 21 12.23 -0.65 -4.92
CA ARG A 21 12.41 0.80 -4.69
C ARG A 21 12.72 1.56 -5.98
N LEU A 22 13.53 0.99 -6.87
CA LEU A 22 13.79 1.58 -8.19
C LEU A 22 12.51 1.63 -9.05
N LEU A 23 11.66 0.60 -8.97
CA LEU A 23 10.38 0.56 -9.67
C LEU A 23 9.33 1.51 -9.08
N ASP A 24 9.41 1.90 -7.80
CA ASP A 24 8.54 2.95 -7.23
C ASP A 24 8.70 4.28 -7.98
N HIS A 25 9.94 4.67 -8.28
CA HIS A 25 10.22 5.91 -9.02
C HIS A 25 9.94 5.80 -10.52
N LEU A 26 10.14 4.62 -11.09
CA LEU A 26 10.09 4.38 -12.53
C LEU A 26 8.82 3.65 -12.96
N LEU A 27 7.77 3.61 -12.13
CA LEU A 27 6.65 2.70 -12.34
C LEU A 27 6.06 2.86 -13.76
N VAL A 28 6.19 1.79 -14.53
CA VAL A 28 5.54 1.61 -15.83
C VAL A 28 4.54 0.47 -15.69
N THR A 29 3.47 0.51 -16.48
CA THR A 29 2.36 -0.46 -16.41
C THR A 29 2.86 -1.90 -16.50
N GLU A 30 3.91 -2.16 -17.28
CA GLU A 30 4.50 -3.49 -17.50
C GLU A 30 5.23 -4.07 -16.28
N ALA A 31 5.49 -3.27 -15.25
CA ALA A 31 6.14 -3.69 -14.00
C ALA A 31 5.15 -3.84 -12.83
N LEU A 32 3.87 -3.53 -13.05
CA LEU A 32 2.84 -3.59 -12.01
C LEU A 32 2.63 -5.03 -11.52
N ASP A 33 2.48 -5.98 -12.44
CA ASP A 33 2.29 -7.39 -12.09
C ASP A 33 3.49 -7.96 -11.34
N ASP A 34 4.72 -7.56 -11.71
CA ASP A 34 5.91 -7.98 -10.99
C ASP A 34 5.91 -7.43 -9.56
N LEU A 35 5.56 -6.15 -9.35
CA LEU A 35 5.46 -5.56 -8.01
C LEU A 35 4.36 -6.20 -7.17
N ILE A 36 3.23 -6.55 -7.78
CA ILE A 36 2.16 -7.29 -7.12
C ILE A 36 2.68 -8.66 -6.66
N ALA A 37 3.46 -9.36 -7.48
CA ALA A 37 4.07 -10.63 -7.11
C ALA A 37 5.02 -10.48 -5.90
N MET A 38 5.75 -9.37 -5.79
CA MET A 38 6.63 -9.09 -4.66
C MET A 38 5.91 -8.90 -3.31
N LEU A 39 4.59 -8.73 -3.30
CA LEU A 39 3.80 -8.76 -2.06
C LEU A 39 3.78 -10.13 -1.39
N GLY A 40 4.16 -11.20 -2.11
CA GLY A 40 4.32 -12.56 -1.57
C GLY A 40 5.75 -12.92 -1.19
N ASP A 41 6.71 -11.99 -1.26
CA ASP A 41 8.11 -12.29 -1.02
C ASP A 41 8.37 -12.82 0.42
N PRO A 42 9.26 -13.80 0.62
CA PRO A 42 9.60 -14.28 1.96
C PRO A 42 10.18 -13.18 2.85
N SER A 43 10.89 -12.19 2.29
CA SER A 43 11.46 -11.08 3.04
C SER A 43 10.41 -10.00 3.32
N PRO A 44 10.21 -9.61 4.60
CA PRO A 44 9.30 -8.51 4.93
C PRO A 44 9.78 -7.17 4.35
N GLN A 45 11.09 -6.94 4.24
CA GLN A 45 11.64 -5.72 3.65
C GLN A 45 11.24 -5.57 2.17
N VAL A 46 11.25 -6.67 1.43
CA VAL A 46 10.81 -6.70 0.03
C VAL A 46 9.31 -6.44 -0.07
N ARG A 47 8.49 -7.09 0.75
CA ARG A 47 7.04 -6.83 0.80
C ARG A 47 6.73 -5.36 1.12
N ILE A 48 7.47 -4.76 2.05
CA ILE A 48 7.33 -3.33 2.40
C ILE A 48 7.67 -2.43 1.22
N ALA A 49 8.79 -2.70 0.53
CA ALA A 49 9.17 -1.94 -0.65
C ALA A 49 8.11 -2.05 -1.76
N ALA A 50 7.56 -3.24 -1.97
CA ALA A 50 6.47 -3.47 -2.93
C ALA A 50 5.18 -2.73 -2.55
N VAL A 51 4.73 -2.83 -1.29
CA VAL A 51 3.56 -2.07 -0.81
C VAL A 51 3.77 -0.57 -0.96
N HIS A 52 4.97 -0.07 -0.63
CA HIS A 52 5.29 1.34 -0.77
C HIS A 52 5.20 1.79 -2.24
N ALA A 53 5.75 1.00 -3.17
CA ALA A 53 5.68 1.27 -4.60
C ALA A 53 4.23 1.35 -5.11
N LEU A 54 3.34 0.51 -4.58
CA LEU A 54 1.92 0.52 -4.94
C LEU A 54 1.13 1.66 -4.28
N ALA A 55 1.53 2.11 -3.09
CA ALA A 55 0.75 3.07 -2.29
C ALA A 55 1.22 4.53 -2.40
N CYS A 56 2.52 4.77 -2.62
CA CYS A 56 3.07 6.11 -2.49
C CYS A 56 2.92 6.92 -3.77
N ASP A 57 2.04 7.92 -3.75
CA ASP A 57 1.87 8.84 -4.88
C ASP A 57 2.96 9.91 -4.98
N ARG A 58 3.70 10.16 -3.89
CA ARG A 58 4.75 11.20 -3.84
C ARG A 58 6.08 10.74 -4.41
N CYS A 59 6.35 9.44 -4.36
CA CYS A 59 7.61 8.87 -4.86
C CYS A 59 7.58 8.63 -6.38
N LYS A 60 6.39 8.61 -6.99
CA LYS A 60 6.22 8.39 -8.43
C LYS A 60 6.57 9.65 -9.21
N SER A 61 7.55 9.53 -10.10
CA SER A 61 7.95 10.60 -11.03
C SER A 61 6.97 10.77 -12.19
N ASP A 62 6.23 9.71 -12.52
CA ASP A 62 5.32 9.66 -13.66
C ASP A 62 3.95 9.07 -13.29
N ALA A 63 2.93 9.32 -14.12
CA ALA A 63 1.51 9.22 -13.79
C ALA A 63 0.93 7.79 -13.67
N CYS A 64 1.74 6.73 -13.76
CA CYS A 64 1.24 5.36 -13.64
C CYS A 64 0.75 5.09 -12.21
N ARG A 65 -0.57 5.02 -12.05
CA ARG A 65 -1.23 4.73 -10.78
C ARG A 65 -2.00 3.43 -10.96
N PRO A 66 -1.73 2.39 -10.16
CA PRO A 66 -2.51 1.18 -10.24
C PRO A 66 -3.97 1.48 -9.90
N ASP A 67 -4.88 0.78 -10.55
CA ASP A 67 -6.30 0.86 -10.20
C ASP A 67 -6.46 0.43 -8.74
N ARG A 68 -7.13 1.29 -7.96
CA ARG A 68 -7.41 1.05 -6.55
C ARG A 68 -8.22 -0.23 -6.35
N ALA A 69 -9.08 -0.58 -7.30
CA ALA A 69 -9.84 -1.83 -7.26
C ALA A 69 -8.95 -3.08 -7.31
N VAL A 70 -7.80 -2.99 -7.98
CA VAL A 70 -6.82 -4.10 -8.08
C VAL A 70 -6.01 -4.23 -6.79
N VAL A 71 -5.52 -3.11 -6.25
CA VAL A 71 -4.60 -3.14 -5.10
C VAL A 71 -5.30 -3.20 -3.75
N LEU A 72 -6.58 -2.82 -3.66
CA LEU A 72 -7.32 -2.81 -2.40
C LEU A 72 -7.46 -4.21 -1.77
N PRO A 73 -7.90 -5.27 -2.49
CA PRO A 73 -7.97 -6.62 -1.92
C PRO A 73 -6.63 -7.11 -1.39
N LEU A 74 -5.54 -6.82 -2.12
CA LEU A 74 -4.17 -7.17 -1.74
C LEU A 74 -3.75 -6.44 -0.46
N GLY A 75 -4.03 -5.14 -0.38
CA GLY A 75 -3.77 -4.34 0.83
C GLY A 75 -4.55 -4.84 2.04
N ILE A 76 -5.82 -5.21 1.88
CA ILE A 76 -6.65 -5.79 2.96
C ILE A 76 -6.08 -7.14 3.43
N GLN A 77 -5.65 -7.98 2.49
CA GLN A 77 -5.03 -9.27 2.82
C GLN A 77 -3.74 -9.08 3.62
N LEU A 78 -2.85 -8.19 3.20
CA LEU A 78 -1.62 -7.89 3.93
C LEU A 78 -1.91 -7.32 5.31
N LEU A 79 -2.81 -6.32 5.40
CA LEU A 79 -3.19 -5.70 6.66
C LEU A 79 -3.79 -6.70 7.66
N SER A 80 -4.44 -7.76 7.18
CA SER A 80 -5.10 -8.74 8.06
C SER A 80 -4.25 -9.97 8.38
N ARG A 81 -3.33 -10.37 7.50
CA ARG A 81 -2.66 -11.69 7.58
C ARG A 81 -1.14 -11.64 7.56
N ASP A 82 -0.52 -10.51 7.23
CA ASP A 82 0.95 -10.49 7.18
C ASP A 82 1.54 -10.71 8.58
N PRO A 83 2.49 -11.65 8.76
CA PRO A 83 3.09 -11.89 10.07
C PRO A 83 3.87 -10.67 10.57
N ASP A 84 4.41 -9.84 9.67
CA ASP A 84 5.25 -8.71 10.01
C ASP A 84 4.41 -7.44 10.25
N ALA A 85 4.53 -6.87 11.45
CA ALA A 85 3.77 -5.69 11.83
C ALA A 85 4.16 -4.42 11.04
N GLN A 86 5.37 -4.36 10.49
CA GLN A 86 5.78 -3.25 9.64
C GLN A 86 5.12 -3.37 8.26
N VAL A 87 5.02 -4.57 7.69
CA VAL A 87 4.23 -4.80 6.46
C VAL A 87 2.77 -4.39 6.68
N ARG A 88 2.13 -4.81 7.77
CA ARG A 88 0.75 -4.41 8.09
C ARG A 88 0.60 -2.89 8.25
N ASN A 89 1.60 -2.21 8.83
CA ASN A 89 1.62 -0.75 8.92
C ASN A 89 1.61 -0.06 7.55
N PHE A 90 2.39 -0.56 6.58
CA PHE A 90 2.38 -0.03 5.21
C PHE A 90 1.10 -0.41 4.47
N ALA A 91 0.55 -1.60 4.72
CA ALA A 91 -0.72 -2.02 4.15
C ALA A 91 -1.88 -1.12 4.60
N ALA A 92 -1.87 -0.63 5.84
CA ALA A 92 -2.85 0.35 6.33
C ALA A 92 -2.83 1.66 5.51
N GLU A 93 -1.66 2.10 5.03
CA GLU A 93 -1.55 3.26 4.14
C GLU A 93 -2.15 2.97 2.76
N LEU A 94 -1.84 1.80 2.18
CA LEU A 94 -2.41 1.36 0.90
C LEU A 94 -3.94 1.29 0.95
N VAL A 95 -4.50 0.64 1.97
CA VAL A 95 -5.96 0.54 2.18
C VAL A 95 -6.57 1.93 2.42
N GLY A 96 -5.85 2.80 3.14
CA GLY A 96 -6.23 4.19 3.39
C GLY A 96 -6.49 5.02 2.13
N LEU A 97 -5.92 4.66 0.98
CA LEU A 97 -6.18 5.34 -0.28
C LEU A 97 -7.65 5.20 -0.74
N SER A 98 -8.31 4.12 -0.36
CA SER A 98 -9.68 3.80 -0.78
C SER A 98 -10.73 4.06 0.31
N VAL A 99 -10.34 4.63 1.46
CA VAL A 99 -11.23 4.76 2.64
C VAL A 99 -12.47 5.62 2.38
N HIS A 100 -12.41 6.57 1.45
CA HIS A 100 -13.54 7.45 1.11
C HIS A 100 -14.41 6.93 -0.03
N THR A 101 -14.01 5.83 -0.68
CA THR A 101 -14.69 5.31 -1.88
C THR A 101 -15.14 3.86 -1.75
N HIS A 102 -14.57 3.10 -0.81
CA HIS A 102 -14.84 1.67 -0.65
C HIS A 102 -15.11 1.32 0.82
N THR A 103 -16.27 0.73 1.09
CA THR A 103 -16.71 0.40 2.45
C THR A 103 -15.86 -0.68 3.11
N GLU A 104 -15.33 -1.62 2.33
CA GLU A 104 -14.43 -2.67 2.76
C GLU A 104 -13.07 -2.13 3.23
N ALA A 105 -12.62 -0.99 2.67
CA ALA A 105 -11.43 -0.31 3.16
C ALA A 105 -11.67 0.27 4.56
N VAL A 106 -12.85 0.87 4.79
CA VAL A 106 -13.27 1.35 6.12
C VAL A 106 -13.31 0.20 7.12
N ALA A 107 -13.97 -0.90 6.76
CA ALA A 107 -14.10 -2.07 7.64
C ALA A 107 -12.73 -2.68 8.00
N ALA A 108 -11.82 -2.79 7.04
CA ALA A 108 -10.47 -3.31 7.28
C ALA A 108 -9.66 -2.40 8.20
N LEU A 109 -9.72 -1.08 8.01
CA LEU A 109 -9.01 -0.10 8.85
C LEU A 109 -9.57 -0.03 10.26
N VAL A 110 -10.89 -0.11 10.43
CA VAL A 110 -11.53 -0.16 11.74
C VAL A 110 -11.11 -1.43 12.49
N ARG A 111 -11.17 -2.60 11.84
CA ARG A 111 -10.70 -3.85 12.44
C ARG A 111 -9.23 -3.78 12.85
N ALA A 112 -8.35 -3.30 11.97
CA ALA A 112 -6.94 -3.17 12.29
C ALA A 112 -6.67 -2.15 13.40
N ARG A 113 -7.46 -1.07 13.49
CA ARG A 113 -7.38 -0.09 14.58
C ARG A 113 -7.72 -0.72 15.93
N ASP A 114 -8.75 -1.57 15.96
CA ASP A 114 -9.33 -2.07 17.20
C ASP A 114 -8.63 -3.36 17.66
N ASP A 115 -8.25 -4.24 16.73
CA ASP A 115 -7.86 -5.63 17.02
C ASP A 115 -6.41 -6.00 16.65
N ASP A 116 -5.65 -5.18 15.91
CA ASP A 116 -4.29 -5.59 15.50
C ASP A 116 -3.39 -5.82 16.73
N PRO A 117 -2.60 -6.92 16.78
CA PRO A 117 -1.71 -7.19 17.90
C PRO A 117 -0.70 -6.06 18.17
N SER A 118 -0.24 -5.37 17.12
CA SER A 118 0.75 -4.31 17.19
C SER A 118 0.11 -2.94 17.51
N PRO A 119 0.50 -2.28 18.60
CA PRO A 119 0.03 -0.92 18.91
C PRO A 119 0.36 0.09 17.81
N ALA A 120 1.47 -0.11 17.10
CA ALA A 120 1.88 0.75 15.99
C ALA A 120 0.88 0.64 14.82
N VAL A 121 0.45 -0.58 14.48
CA VAL A 121 -0.54 -0.81 13.42
C VAL A 121 -1.90 -0.24 13.84
N ARG A 122 -2.34 -0.48 15.08
CA ARG A 122 -3.58 0.10 15.60
C ARG A 122 -3.61 1.62 15.47
N LYS A 123 -2.51 2.27 15.88
CA LYS A 123 -2.34 3.73 15.76
C LYS A 123 -2.38 4.19 14.31
N LYS A 124 -1.65 3.53 13.41
CA LYS A 124 -1.59 3.86 11.98
C LYS A 124 -2.96 3.69 11.32
N ALA A 125 -3.62 2.55 11.52
CA ALA A 125 -4.97 2.29 11.01
C ALA A 125 -5.97 3.33 11.53
N GLY A 126 -5.87 3.69 12.82
CA GLY A 126 -6.66 4.77 13.42
C GLY A 126 -6.47 6.14 12.79
N TRP A 127 -5.33 6.43 12.13
CA TRP A 127 -5.17 7.68 11.39
C TRP A 127 -6.03 7.73 10.12
N TYR A 128 -6.21 6.60 9.45
CA TYR A 128 -6.97 6.48 8.21
C TYR A 128 -8.43 6.08 8.43
N ALA A 129 -8.77 5.43 9.54
CA ALA A 129 -10.14 5.09 9.89
C ALA A 129 -11.02 6.35 10.11
N PRO A 130 -12.37 6.26 10.01
CA PRO A 130 -13.27 7.37 10.22
C PRO A 130 -12.99 8.13 11.52
N GLY A 131 -12.90 9.45 11.42
CA GLY A 131 -12.54 10.33 12.54
C GLY A 131 -11.04 10.47 12.78
N GLY A 132 -10.19 9.68 12.13
CA GLY A 132 -8.74 9.81 12.20
C GLY A 132 -8.22 11.13 11.59
N PRO A 133 -7.03 11.62 12.01
CA PRO A 133 -6.45 12.84 11.47
C PRO A 133 -6.22 12.80 9.96
N ILE A 134 -5.77 11.67 9.40
CA ILE A 134 -5.53 11.55 7.95
C ILE A 134 -6.85 11.38 7.22
N HIS A 135 -7.80 10.59 7.75
CA HIS A 135 -9.15 10.48 7.21
C HIS A 135 -9.81 11.85 7.02
N ARG A 136 -9.80 12.68 8.08
CA ARG A 136 -10.37 14.05 8.03
C ARG A 136 -9.65 14.93 7.01
N ARG A 137 -8.31 14.89 6.99
CA ARG A 137 -7.50 15.70 6.08
C ARG A 137 -7.70 15.33 4.60
N THR A 138 -7.95 14.05 4.32
CA THR A 138 -8.08 13.51 2.95
C THR A 138 -9.52 13.42 2.46
N ALA A 139 -10.49 13.79 3.30
CA ALA A 139 -11.90 13.74 2.94
C ALA A 139 -12.19 14.57 1.67
N PRO A 140 -12.98 14.05 0.71
CA PRO A 140 -13.39 14.80 -0.47
C PRO A 140 -14.08 16.10 -0.06
N ARG A 141 -13.72 17.21 -0.71
CA ARG A 141 -14.45 18.46 -0.53
C ARG A 141 -15.89 18.28 -1.04
N PRO A 142 -16.91 18.75 -0.31
CA PRO A 142 -18.27 18.72 -0.83
C PRO A 142 -18.33 19.47 -2.16
N ALA A 143 -18.97 18.86 -3.16
CA ALA A 143 -19.19 19.50 -4.45
C ALA A 143 -19.91 20.83 -4.21
N ARG A 144 -19.33 21.94 -4.70
CA ARG A 144 -20.03 23.23 -4.68
C ARG A 144 -21.32 23.05 -5.47
N ARG A 145 -22.48 23.27 -4.83
CA ARG A 145 -23.77 23.26 -5.54
C ARG A 145 -23.68 24.27 -6.70
N PRO A 146 -24.07 23.88 -7.93
CA PRO A 146 -24.26 24.86 -8.99
C PRO A 146 -25.33 25.87 -8.52
N ARG A 147 -25.08 27.15 -8.81
CA ARG A 147 -26.01 28.25 -8.51
C ARG A 147 -27.24 28.16 -9.40
#